data_AF-A0A486XY80-F1
#
_entry.id   AF-A0A486XY80-F1
#
_cell.length_a   1.000
_cell.length_b   1.000
_cell.length_c   1.000
_cell.angle_alpha   90.00
_cell.angle_beta   90.00
_cell.angle_gamma   90.00
#
_symmetry.space_group_name_H-M   'P 1'
#
loop_
_entity.id
_entity.type
_entity.pdbx_description
1 polymer ?
#
loop_
_entity_poly.entity_id
_entity_poly.type
_entity_poly.pdbx_seq_one_letter_code
_entity_poly.pdbx_strand_id
1 'polypeptide(L)'
;MYRHKQKHTQVEAEQLDRWLVSYADYMTLMFALFVVLYAMSIVKEEEYSVLADSLTKMFEKPDQRQTGVQGQSVLAESVPQSEQDLYGTSLEQPQGPTLLADAKQLSDISQQKLGSPLQAIEQKLTQAMANLLEQGLAKIEQDDNWLTIELNSGLLFASGSATATSSASTLLSEITRVINPIDNFIRVRGYTDNLPINNELFSSNWELSVARATSVLRILEQLGTAPQRMAIEGFGQYYPSVSNETALGRATNRKVVIAISRYAYQQSAADNAAVPDSEATEQLQQQLEQITQQDGTIRVIALPGGGIRITTRQDNPDAKPAEKQEP
;
A
#
# COMPACT_ATOMS: atom_id res chain seq x y z
N MET A 1 -75.15 -12.03 -63.80
CA MET A 1 -75.83 -12.38 -62.53
C MET A 1 -74.80 -12.52 -61.44
N TYR A 2 -75.08 -11.92 -60.29
CA TYR A 2 -74.46 -12.07 -58.96
C TYR A 2 -73.90 -13.49 -58.71
N ARG A 3 -72.85 -13.70 -57.90
CA ARG A 3 -72.77 -13.27 -56.49
C ARG A 3 -71.35 -13.52 -55.95
N HIS A 4 -70.70 -12.48 -55.44
CA HIS A 4 -69.59 -12.63 -54.50
C HIS A 4 -70.07 -13.39 -53.26
N LYS A 5 -69.29 -14.36 -52.80
CA LYS A 5 -69.43 -14.94 -51.46
C LYS A 5 -68.08 -14.85 -50.76
N GLN A 6 -67.95 -13.82 -49.92
CA GLN A 6 -66.87 -13.68 -48.96
C GLN A 6 -66.97 -14.79 -47.91
N LYS A 7 -65.86 -15.50 -47.70
CA LYS A 7 -65.54 -16.19 -46.45
C LYS A 7 -64.02 -16.24 -46.30
N HIS A 8 -63.42 -15.14 -45.85
CA HIS A 8 -62.06 -15.10 -45.31
C HIS A 8 -61.99 -13.96 -44.29
N THR A 9 -62.51 -14.19 -43.08
CA THR A 9 -62.31 -13.24 -41.96
C THR A 9 -62.27 -13.90 -40.58
N GLN A 10 -62.52 -15.22 -40.45
CA GLN A 10 -62.55 -15.86 -39.13
C GLN A 10 -61.29 -16.65 -38.73
N VAL A 11 -60.32 -16.87 -39.62
CA VAL A 11 -59.13 -17.70 -39.29
C VAL A 11 -57.97 -16.86 -38.73
N GLU A 12 -57.95 -15.55 -38.96
CA GLU A 12 -56.79 -14.69 -38.62
C GLU A 12 -56.80 -14.22 -37.15
N ALA A 13 -57.98 -14.17 -36.51
CA ALA A 13 -58.11 -13.74 -35.11
C ALA A 13 -57.60 -14.80 -34.11
N GLU A 14 -57.83 -16.09 -34.34
CA GLU A 14 -57.37 -17.16 -33.43
C GLU A 14 -55.83 -17.32 -33.40
N GLN A 15 -55.14 -17.00 -34.50
CA GLN A 15 -53.67 -17.06 -34.53
C GLN A 15 -53.01 -15.94 -33.71
N LEU A 16 -53.65 -14.77 -33.62
CA LEU A 16 -53.20 -13.63 -32.82
C LEU A 16 -53.47 -13.80 -31.31
N ASP A 17 -54.21 -14.81 -30.89
CA ASP A 17 -54.40 -15.08 -29.46
C ASP A 17 -53.27 -15.97 -28.90
N ARG A 18 -52.63 -16.80 -29.75
CA ARG A 18 -51.66 -17.80 -29.28
C ARG A 18 -50.30 -17.23 -28.89
N TRP A 19 -49.80 -16.24 -29.64
CA TRP A 19 -48.56 -15.53 -29.29
C TRP A 19 -48.71 -14.61 -28.07
N LEU A 20 -49.93 -14.12 -27.81
CA LEU A 20 -50.24 -13.23 -26.70
C LEU A 20 -50.15 -13.98 -25.37
N VAL A 21 -50.50 -15.27 -25.36
CA VAL A 21 -50.38 -16.13 -24.17
C VAL A 21 -48.92 -16.34 -23.79
N SER A 22 -48.02 -16.60 -24.75
CA SER A 22 -46.59 -16.74 -24.48
C SER A 22 -45.93 -15.42 -24.08
N TYR A 23 -46.39 -14.30 -24.63
CA TYR A 23 -45.95 -12.97 -24.21
C TYR A 23 -46.42 -12.62 -22.79
N ALA A 24 -47.68 -12.94 -22.46
CA ALA A 24 -48.22 -12.75 -21.12
C ALA A 24 -47.45 -13.60 -20.08
N ASP A 25 -47.14 -14.86 -20.41
CA ASP A 25 -46.33 -15.75 -19.56
C ASP A 25 -44.93 -15.15 -19.31
N TYR A 26 -44.24 -14.70 -20.36
CA TYR A 26 -42.94 -14.03 -20.24
C TYR A 26 -42.99 -12.77 -19.36
N MET A 27 -44.02 -11.93 -19.51
CA MET A 27 -44.20 -10.73 -18.70
C MET A 27 -44.41 -11.07 -17.22
N THR A 28 -45.13 -12.17 -16.92
CA THR A 28 -45.31 -12.62 -15.54
C THR A 28 -44.04 -13.25 -14.95
N LEU A 29 -43.24 -13.97 -15.75
CA LEU A 29 -41.93 -14.49 -15.32
C LEU A 29 -40.93 -13.37 -15.03
N MET A 30 -40.88 -12.33 -15.88
CA MET A 30 -40.08 -11.13 -15.62
C MET A 30 -40.55 -10.43 -14.35
N PHE A 31 -41.85 -10.22 -14.18
CA PHE A 31 -42.39 -9.58 -12.97
C PHE A 31 -42.05 -10.37 -11.69
N ALA A 32 -42.21 -11.70 -11.71
CA ALA A 32 -41.85 -12.56 -10.59
C ALA A 32 -40.34 -12.48 -10.27
N LEU A 33 -39.48 -12.50 -11.29
CA LEU A 33 -38.04 -12.33 -11.12
C LEU A 33 -37.70 -10.98 -10.47
N PHE A 34 -38.29 -9.89 -10.96
CA PHE A 34 -38.06 -8.55 -10.40
C PHE A 34 -38.54 -8.41 -8.97
N VAL A 35 -39.67 -9.01 -8.61
CA VAL A 35 -40.16 -9.01 -7.21
C VAL A 35 -39.19 -9.79 -6.29
N VAL A 36 -38.63 -10.90 -6.75
CA VAL A 36 -37.63 -11.67 -5.98
C VAL A 36 -36.34 -10.88 -5.80
N LEU A 37 -35.82 -10.25 -6.87
CA LEU A 37 -34.64 -9.39 -6.80
C LEU A 37 -34.88 -8.16 -5.92
N TYR A 38 -36.07 -7.57 -5.97
CA TYR A 38 -36.47 -6.46 -5.13
C TYR A 38 -36.56 -6.87 -3.65
N ALA A 39 -37.08 -8.06 -3.35
CA ALA A 39 -37.11 -8.60 -1.99
C ALA A 39 -35.70 -8.85 -1.43
N MET A 40 -34.77 -9.36 -2.25
CA MET A 40 -33.36 -9.48 -1.84
C MET A 40 -32.70 -8.10 -1.63
N SER A 41 -33.06 -7.10 -2.44
CA SER A 41 -32.55 -5.73 -2.30
C SER A 41 -33.11 -4.98 -1.09
N ILE A 42 -34.25 -5.38 -0.52
CA ILE A 42 -34.86 -4.77 0.68
C ILE A 42 -34.24 -5.32 1.98
N VAL A 43 -33.32 -6.28 1.92
CA VAL A 43 -32.57 -6.71 3.11
C VAL A 43 -31.64 -5.56 3.56
N LYS A 44 -32.23 -4.67 4.35
CA LYS A 44 -31.65 -3.51 5.02
C LYS A 44 -30.81 -3.97 6.20
N GLU A 45 -29.58 -3.46 6.26
CA GLU A 45 -28.79 -2.88 7.36
C GLU A 45 -29.15 -3.05 8.85
N GLU A 46 -30.28 -3.63 9.26
CA GLU A 46 -30.70 -3.72 10.67
C GLU A 46 -29.93 -4.79 11.47
N GLU A 47 -29.37 -5.81 10.82
CA GLU A 47 -28.57 -6.82 11.54
C GLU A 47 -27.21 -6.28 12.02
N TYR A 48 -26.68 -5.22 11.39
CA TYR A 48 -25.40 -4.61 11.79
C TYR A 48 -25.53 -3.66 12.97
N SER A 49 -26.69 -3.01 13.14
CA SER A 49 -26.92 -2.11 14.28
C SER A 49 -27.05 -2.91 15.58
N VAL A 50 -27.71 -4.08 15.57
CA VAL A 50 -27.86 -4.95 16.74
C VAL A 50 -26.49 -5.50 17.20
N LEU A 51 -25.58 -5.79 16.27
CA LEU A 51 -24.21 -6.19 16.59
C LEU A 51 -23.40 -5.03 17.18
N ALA A 52 -23.52 -3.82 16.65
CA ALA A 52 -22.88 -2.63 17.22
C ALA A 52 -23.42 -2.31 18.62
N ASP A 53 -24.72 -2.46 18.84
CA ASP A 53 -25.39 -2.18 20.12
C ASP A 53 -24.99 -3.19 21.20
N SER A 54 -24.84 -4.47 20.84
CA SER A 54 -24.38 -5.52 21.76
C SER A 54 -22.89 -5.43 22.08
N LEU A 55 -22.04 -5.06 21.12
CA LEU A 55 -20.63 -4.77 21.37
C LEU A 55 -20.46 -3.52 22.25
N THR A 56 -21.24 -2.47 22.01
CA THR A 56 -21.19 -1.25 22.82
C THR A 56 -21.66 -1.50 24.25
N LYS A 57 -22.73 -2.28 24.45
CA LYS A 57 -23.21 -2.71 25.78
C LYS A 57 -22.23 -3.61 26.54
N MET A 58 -21.31 -4.29 25.85
CA MET A 58 -20.20 -5.03 26.50
C MET A 58 -19.05 -4.12 26.95
N PHE A 59 -18.87 -2.95 26.30
CA PHE A 59 -17.87 -1.95 26.68
C PHE A 59 -18.40 -0.88 27.65
N GLU A 60 -19.72 -0.65 27.70
CA GLU A 60 -20.36 0.16 28.73
C GLU A 60 -20.47 -0.63 30.05
N LYS A 61 -19.44 -0.47 30.87
CA LYS A 61 -19.32 -1.01 32.22
C LYS A 61 -20.54 -0.59 33.07
N PRO A 62 -21.31 -1.51 33.67
CA PRO A 62 -22.36 -1.13 34.61
C PRO A 62 -21.72 -0.62 35.90
N ASP A 63 -21.99 0.65 36.23
CA ASP A 63 -21.72 1.26 37.52
C ASP A 63 -22.66 0.64 38.57
N GLN A 64 -22.28 -0.53 39.11
CA GLN A 64 -22.84 -1.00 40.38
C GLN A 64 -21.74 -1.45 41.32
N ARG A 65 -21.48 -0.55 42.28
CA ARG A 65 -20.82 -0.85 43.54
C ARG A 65 -21.68 -1.85 44.32
N GLN A 66 -21.02 -2.94 44.77
CA GLN A 66 -21.36 -3.80 45.92
C GLN A 66 -22.56 -4.75 45.69
N THR A 67 -22.55 -6.06 45.97
CA THR A 67 -21.82 -6.93 46.92
C THR A 67 -21.97 -8.40 46.49
N GLY A 68 -20.96 -9.27 46.72
CA GLY A 68 -21.19 -10.72 46.87
C GLY A 68 -20.32 -11.71 46.07
N VAL A 69 -19.15 -12.04 46.64
CA VAL A 69 -18.39 -13.32 46.56
C VAL A 69 -17.72 -13.76 45.22
N GLN A 70 -16.41 -13.48 45.20
CA GLN A 70 -15.22 -14.24 44.73
C GLN A 70 -15.33 -15.26 43.56
N GLY A 71 -14.91 -14.79 42.38
CA GLY A 71 -14.29 -15.60 41.33
C GLY A 71 -13.02 -14.88 40.84
N GLN A 72 -11.88 -15.56 40.93
CA GLN A 72 -10.53 -15.02 40.77
C GLN A 72 -10.25 -14.57 39.32
N SER A 73 -10.22 -13.27 39.08
CA SER A 73 -9.67 -12.68 37.85
C SER A 73 -8.24 -12.23 38.11
N VAL A 74 -7.30 -12.76 37.33
CA VAL A 74 -5.85 -12.69 37.56
C VAL A 74 -5.22 -11.35 37.15
N LEU A 75 -6.00 -10.31 36.82
CA LEU A 75 -5.44 -9.02 36.41
C LEU A 75 -6.29 -7.85 36.92
N ALA A 76 -6.16 -7.51 38.21
CA ALA A 76 -6.52 -6.18 38.71
C ALA A 76 -5.86 -5.92 40.07
N GLU A 77 -4.67 -5.32 40.04
CA GLU A 77 -4.19 -4.56 41.18
C GLU A 77 -3.45 -3.32 40.67
N SER A 78 -4.20 -2.23 40.46
CA SER A 78 -3.63 -0.88 40.55
C SER A 78 -4.10 -0.30 41.88
N VAL A 79 -3.25 -0.47 42.90
CA VAL A 79 -3.42 0.15 44.21
C VAL A 79 -3.41 1.68 44.04
N PRO A 80 -4.39 2.42 44.60
CA PRO A 80 -4.31 3.86 44.70
C PRO A 80 -3.54 4.21 45.98
N GLN A 81 -2.26 4.59 45.84
CA GLN A 81 -1.53 5.25 46.91
C GLN A 81 -0.60 6.32 46.34
N SER A 82 -1.03 7.57 46.42
CA SER A 82 -0.50 8.54 47.41
C SER A 82 -0.87 9.96 46.97
N GLU A 83 -1.82 10.56 47.68
CA GLU A 83 -1.86 12.01 47.86
C GLU A 83 -0.66 12.37 48.75
N GLN A 84 0.46 12.70 48.13
CA GLN A 84 1.54 13.42 48.80
C GLN A 84 1.97 14.56 47.89
N ASP A 85 1.44 15.74 48.21
CA ASP A 85 1.86 17.02 47.66
C ASP A 85 3.38 17.20 47.85
N LEU A 86 4.15 16.97 46.78
CA LEU A 86 5.51 17.46 46.67
C LEU A 86 5.52 18.74 45.83
N TYR A 87 5.87 19.83 46.50
CA TYR A 87 6.20 21.12 45.92
C TYR A 87 7.30 20.98 44.85
N GLY A 88 6.96 21.29 43.60
CA GLY A 88 7.88 21.40 42.48
C GLY A 88 7.29 22.35 41.45
N THR A 89 7.93 23.50 41.28
CA THR A 89 7.52 24.58 40.38
C THR A 89 7.50 24.16 38.91
N SER A 90 6.39 24.49 38.24
CA SER A 90 6.24 24.71 36.79
C SER A 90 6.69 23.59 35.85
N LEU A 91 5.74 22.73 35.47
CA LEU A 91 5.59 22.30 34.08
C LEU A 91 4.09 22.31 33.77
N GLU A 92 3.76 22.86 32.62
CA GLU A 92 2.40 23.11 32.13
C GLU A 92 1.50 21.89 32.27
N GLN A 93 0.20 22.14 32.50
CA GLN A 93 -0.83 21.11 32.40
C GLN A 93 -0.59 20.31 31.12
N PRO A 94 -0.51 18.97 31.15
CA PRO A 94 -0.50 18.20 29.92
C PRO A 94 -1.82 18.49 29.24
N GLN A 95 -1.78 19.36 28.23
CA GLN A 95 -2.87 19.50 27.27
C GLN A 95 -3.01 18.11 26.65
N GLY A 96 -4.02 17.37 27.10
CA GLY A 96 -4.46 16.16 26.43
C GLY A 96 -4.65 16.49 24.94
N PRO A 97 -4.45 15.53 24.03
CA PRO A 97 -4.42 15.80 22.60
C PRO A 97 -5.65 16.61 22.21
N THR A 98 -5.42 17.87 21.82
CA THR A 98 -6.45 18.72 21.25
C THR A 98 -6.89 18.03 19.98
N LEU A 99 -8.14 17.57 19.96
CA LEU A 99 -8.77 17.07 18.75
C LEU A 99 -8.93 18.27 17.81
N LEU A 100 -7.92 18.50 16.96
CA LEU A 100 -8.12 19.31 15.77
C LEU A 100 -9.26 18.66 15.00
N ALA A 101 -10.39 19.36 14.88
CA ALA A 101 -11.55 18.92 14.11
C ALA A 101 -11.24 18.69 12.62
N ASP A 102 -10.03 19.06 12.16
CA ASP A 102 -9.49 18.83 10.81
C ASP A 102 -8.48 17.67 10.71
N ALA A 103 -8.24 16.91 11.78
CA ALA A 103 -7.36 15.72 11.72
C ALA A 103 -8.01 14.50 11.03
N LYS A 104 -9.08 14.69 10.25
CA LYS A 104 -9.60 13.66 9.32
C LYS A 104 -8.77 13.57 8.02
N GLN A 105 -7.71 14.38 7.89
CA GLN A 105 -6.74 14.34 6.79
C GLN A 105 -5.39 13.76 7.22
N LEU A 106 -5.38 12.59 7.84
CA LEU A 106 -4.15 11.80 8.01
C LEU A 106 -4.41 10.34 7.68
N SER A 107 -4.55 10.06 6.38
CA SER A 107 -4.13 8.81 5.73
C SER A 107 -4.40 8.91 4.23
N ASP A 108 -3.33 9.24 3.49
CA ASP A 108 -3.07 8.80 2.12
C ASP A 108 -4.03 9.22 0.98
N ILE A 109 -3.47 10.08 0.09
CA ILE A 109 -3.88 10.32 -1.31
C ILE A 109 -5.09 11.28 -1.51
N SER A 110 -4.98 12.52 -1.04
CA SER A 110 -5.95 13.60 -1.36
C SER A 110 -5.81 14.20 -2.76
N GLN A 111 -4.82 13.79 -3.57
CA GLN A 111 -4.72 14.19 -4.97
C GLN A 111 -4.40 12.97 -5.83
N GLN A 112 -5.40 12.13 -6.09
CA GLN A 112 -5.32 11.10 -7.12
C GLN A 112 -5.26 11.76 -8.51
N LYS A 113 -4.11 12.35 -8.87
CA LYS A 113 -3.89 12.77 -10.25
C LYS A 113 -3.68 11.54 -11.12
N LEU A 114 -4.42 11.47 -12.21
CA LEU A 114 -4.18 10.48 -13.24
C LEU A 114 -2.78 10.71 -13.80
N GLY A 115 -2.00 9.65 -13.87
CA GLY A 115 -0.68 9.66 -14.51
C GLY A 115 -0.79 9.58 -16.03
N SER A 116 0.30 9.16 -16.65
CA SER A 116 0.32 8.94 -18.09
C SER A 116 -0.69 7.86 -18.48
N PRO A 117 -1.39 7.98 -19.64
CA PRO A 117 -2.37 6.99 -20.07
C PRO A 117 -1.73 5.61 -20.21
N LEU A 118 -2.29 4.61 -19.51
CA LEU A 118 -1.77 3.24 -19.52
C LEU A 118 -1.70 2.66 -20.94
N GLN A 119 -2.68 2.96 -21.79
CA GLN A 119 -2.74 2.49 -23.17
C GLN A 119 -1.52 2.88 -24.01
N ALA A 120 -1.03 4.12 -23.85
CA ALA A 120 0.13 4.60 -24.58
C ALA A 120 1.43 3.96 -24.08
N ILE A 121 1.48 3.63 -22.78
CA ILE A 121 2.59 2.92 -22.15
C ILE A 121 2.61 1.46 -22.63
N GLU A 122 1.45 0.79 -22.64
CA GLU A 122 1.27 -0.57 -23.14
C GLU A 122 1.80 -0.71 -24.57
N GLN A 123 1.42 0.19 -25.46
CA GLN A 123 1.88 0.17 -26.86
C GLN A 123 3.40 0.27 -26.98
N LYS A 124 4.03 1.20 -26.23
CA LYS A 124 5.48 1.37 -26.22
C LYS A 124 6.20 0.15 -25.65
N LEU A 125 5.68 -0.43 -24.56
CA LEU A 125 6.22 -1.64 -23.96
C LEU A 125 6.09 -2.84 -24.89
N THR A 126 4.95 -2.99 -25.54
CA THR A 126 4.70 -4.06 -26.51
C THR A 126 5.69 -3.99 -27.66
N GLN A 127 5.99 -2.79 -28.15
CA GLN A 127 6.99 -2.57 -29.18
C GLN A 127 8.42 -2.87 -28.68
N ALA A 128 8.78 -2.38 -27.49
CA ALA A 128 10.12 -2.58 -26.92
C ALA A 128 10.40 -4.06 -26.58
N MET A 129 9.36 -4.82 -26.26
CA MET A 129 9.45 -6.20 -25.76
C MET A 129 8.93 -7.25 -26.75
N ALA A 130 8.65 -6.89 -28.00
CA ALA A 130 7.99 -7.75 -28.99
C ALA A 130 8.62 -9.16 -29.07
N ASN A 131 9.94 -9.25 -29.20
CA ASN A 131 10.66 -10.53 -29.27
C ASN A 131 10.43 -11.42 -28.04
N LEU A 132 10.27 -10.85 -26.85
CA LEU A 132 10.09 -11.59 -25.60
C LEU A 132 8.63 -12.03 -25.41
N LEU A 133 7.69 -11.20 -25.85
CA LEU A 133 6.27 -11.53 -25.88
C LEU A 133 6.01 -12.70 -26.84
N GLU A 134 6.62 -12.67 -28.03
CA GLU A 134 6.54 -13.76 -29.01
C GLU A 134 7.11 -15.09 -28.48
N GLN A 135 8.17 -15.04 -27.68
CA GLN A 135 8.78 -16.22 -27.05
C GLN A 135 8.01 -16.71 -25.81
N GLY A 136 6.95 -16.02 -25.38
CA GLY A 136 6.20 -16.35 -24.17
C GLY A 136 6.98 -16.14 -22.87
N LEU A 137 8.05 -15.34 -22.95
CA LEU A 137 8.99 -15.06 -21.86
C LEU A 137 8.54 -13.86 -20.99
N ALA A 138 7.70 -13.01 -21.57
CA ALA A 138 7.02 -11.91 -20.90
C ALA A 138 5.53 -11.90 -21.29
N LYS A 139 4.71 -11.28 -20.46
CA LYS A 139 3.29 -11.02 -20.73
C LYS A 139 2.95 -9.61 -20.28
N ILE A 140 2.13 -8.90 -21.04
CA ILE A 140 1.61 -7.59 -20.66
C ILE A 140 0.09 -7.72 -20.56
N GLU A 141 -0.47 -7.24 -19.45
CA GLU A 141 -1.91 -7.19 -19.20
C GLU A 141 -2.26 -5.81 -18.66
N GLN A 142 -3.42 -5.29 -19.06
CA GLN A 142 -3.93 -3.99 -18.60
C GLN A 142 -5.30 -4.18 -17.95
N ASP A 143 -5.38 -3.74 -16.69
CA ASP A 143 -6.61 -3.61 -15.92
C ASP A 143 -6.99 -2.12 -15.77
N ASP A 144 -8.15 -1.83 -15.17
CA ASP A 144 -8.66 -0.46 -14.96
C ASP A 144 -7.71 0.44 -14.14
N ASN A 145 -6.90 -0.17 -13.28
CA ASN A 145 -6.04 0.52 -12.32
C ASN A 145 -4.55 0.28 -12.53
N TRP A 146 -4.17 -0.78 -13.25
CA TRP A 146 -2.81 -1.27 -13.34
C TRP A 146 -2.47 -1.75 -14.74
N LEU A 147 -1.27 -1.42 -15.21
CA LEU A 147 -0.63 -2.08 -16.34
C LEU A 147 0.46 -3.00 -15.78
N THR A 148 0.30 -4.31 -15.94
CA THR A 148 1.19 -5.32 -15.37
C THR A 148 2.06 -5.95 -16.44
N ILE A 149 3.37 -5.95 -16.19
CA ILE A 149 4.38 -6.62 -17.00
C ILE A 149 4.84 -7.85 -16.23
N GLU A 150 4.42 -9.03 -16.66
CA GLU A 150 4.85 -10.29 -16.07
C GLU A 150 6.12 -10.78 -16.75
N LEU A 151 7.14 -11.07 -15.95
CA LEU A 151 8.44 -11.55 -16.41
C LEU A 151 8.72 -12.92 -15.79
N ASN A 152 9.12 -13.89 -16.61
CA ASN A 152 9.50 -15.20 -16.08
C ASN A 152 10.76 -15.08 -15.21
N SER A 153 10.72 -15.66 -14.00
CA SER A 153 11.85 -15.60 -13.06
C SER A 153 13.11 -16.27 -13.61
N GLY A 154 12.99 -17.28 -14.49
CA GLY A 154 14.15 -17.98 -15.06
C GLY A 154 15.00 -17.11 -16.00
N LEU A 155 14.47 -16.00 -16.49
CA LEU A 155 15.23 -15.01 -17.27
C LEU A 155 15.98 -14.04 -16.36
N LEU A 156 15.33 -13.71 -15.24
CA LEU A 156 15.82 -12.71 -14.31
C LEU A 156 16.83 -13.28 -13.32
N PHE A 157 16.66 -14.53 -12.90
CA PHE A 157 17.37 -15.15 -11.79
C PHE A 157 17.73 -16.60 -12.08
N ALA A 158 18.83 -17.05 -11.47
CA ALA A 158 19.09 -18.48 -11.36
C ALA A 158 18.06 -19.17 -10.43
N SER A 159 17.93 -20.49 -10.56
CA SER A 159 17.04 -21.28 -9.71
C SER A 159 17.41 -21.13 -8.23
N GLY A 160 16.40 -20.89 -7.38
CA GLY A 160 16.58 -20.71 -5.93
C GLY A 160 17.36 -19.45 -5.50
N SER A 161 17.69 -18.55 -6.43
CA SER A 161 18.43 -17.32 -6.15
C SER A 161 17.57 -16.07 -6.36
N ALA A 162 17.94 -14.99 -5.69
CA ALA A 162 17.47 -13.62 -5.91
C ALA A 162 18.53 -12.73 -6.58
N THR A 163 19.71 -13.26 -6.90
CA THR A 163 20.75 -12.53 -7.64
C THR A 163 20.37 -12.45 -9.11
N ALA A 164 20.19 -11.23 -9.61
CA ALA A 164 19.81 -10.99 -10.99
C ALA A 164 20.93 -11.36 -11.96
N THR A 165 20.57 -11.91 -13.12
CA THR A 165 21.52 -12.22 -14.20
C THR A 165 21.88 -10.96 -14.99
N SER A 166 22.98 -10.99 -15.74
CA SER A 166 23.33 -9.87 -16.64
C SER A 166 22.25 -9.63 -17.71
N SER A 167 21.61 -10.70 -18.20
CA SER A 167 20.47 -10.63 -19.12
C SER A 167 19.27 -9.91 -18.51
N ALA A 168 19.05 -10.07 -17.19
CA ALA A 168 18.02 -9.34 -16.46
C ALA A 168 18.22 -7.82 -16.55
N SER A 169 19.46 -7.35 -16.37
CA SER A 169 19.77 -5.92 -16.45
C SER A 169 19.52 -5.35 -17.85
N THR A 170 19.86 -6.09 -18.91
CA THR A 170 19.56 -5.69 -20.31
C THR A 170 18.07 -5.66 -20.60
N LEU A 171 17.31 -6.61 -20.05
CA LEU A 171 15.84 -6.61 -20.18
C LEU A 171 15.22 -5.41 -19.45
N LEU A 172 15.63 -5.20 -18.20
CA LEU A 172 15.10 -4.11 -17.38
C LEU A 172 15.48 -2.73 -17.95
N SER A 173 16.59 -2.58 -18.67
CA SER A 173 16.96 -1.32 -19.33
C SER A 173 16.04 -0.93 -20.50
N GLU A 174 15.49 -1.90 -21.22
CA GLU A 174 14.48 -1.63 -22.26
C GLU A 174 13.15 -1.21 -21.63
N ILE A 175 12.78 -1.78 -20.49
CA ILE A 175 11.60 -1.38 -19.72
C ILE A 175 11.78 0.04 -19.16
N THR A 176 12.94 0.36 -18.56
CA THR A 176 13.20 1.67 -17.95
C THR A 176 13.17 2.81 -18.95
N ARG A 177 13.57 2.58 -20.21
CA ARG A 177 13.43 3.57 -21.29
C ARG A 177 11.98 4.04 -21.47
N VAL A 178 11.00 3.17 -21.21
CA VAL A 178 9.57 3.49 -21.33
C VAL A 178 8.99 4.03 -20.02
N ILE A 179 9.43 3.53 -18.86
CA ILE A 179 8.84 3.89 -17.55
C ILE A 179 9.48 5.11 -16.88
N ASN A 180 10.73 5.48 -17.22
CA ASN A 180 11.38 6.65 -16.64
C ASN A 180 10.72 7.98 -17.04
N PRO A 181 10.23 8.18 -18.28
CA PRO A 181 9.59 9.44 -18.68
C PRO A 181 8.17 9.68 -18.14
N ILE A 182 7.54 8.69 -17.50
CA ILE A 182 6.18 8.80 -16.93
C ILE A 182 6.29 9.03 -15.42
N ASP A 183 5.23 9.51 -14.75
CA ASP A 183 5.25 9.78 -13.30
C ASP A 183 4.47 8.77 -12.46
N ASN A 184 3.93 7.72 -13.06
CA ASN A 184 3.03 6.75 -12.43
C ASN A 184 3.67 5.98 -11.25
N PHE A 185 2.89 5.58 -10.23
CA PHE A 185 3.38 4.67 -9.20
C PHE A 185 3.75 3.30 -9.80
N ILE A 186 4.80 2.68 -9.26
CA ILE A 186 5.31 1.38 -9.70
C ILE A 186 5.36 0.44 -8.51
N ARG A 187 4.82 -0.77 -8.66
CA ARG A 187 4.95 -1.85 -7.68
C ARG A 187 5.66 -3.02 -8.31
N VAL A 188 6.69 -3.52 -7.64
CA VAL A 188 7.42 -4.72 -8.05
C VAL A 188 6.97 -5.88 -7.19
N ARG A 189 6.32 -6.87 -7.80
CA ARG A 189 5.66 -7.99 -7.14
C ARG A 189 6.41 -9.29 -7.39
N GLY A 190 6.81 -10.00 -6.34
CA GLY A 190 7.49 -11.29 -6.44
C GLY A 190 6.56 -12.48 -6.21
N TYR A 191 6.64 -13.50 -7.07
CA TYR A 191 5.89 -14.76 -6.96
C TYR A 191 6.82 -15.97 -7.05
N THR A 192 6.42 -17.07 -6.41
CA THR A 192 7.10 -18.37 -6.48
C THR A 192 6.12 -19.48 -6.85
N ASP A 193 6.66 -20.65 -7.17
CA ASP A 193 5.85 -21.87 -7.17
C ASP A 193 5.69 -22.39 -5.74
N ASN A 194 5.02 -23.54 -5.61
CA ASN A 194 4.75 -24.19 -4.34
C ASN A 194 5.87 -25.13 -3.87
N LEU A 195 7.01 -25.23 -4.58
CA LEU A 195 8.09 -26.09 -4.13
C LEU A 195 8.74 -25.42 -2.91
N PRO A 196 8.83 -26.10 -1.76
CA PRO A 196 9.44 -25.52 -0.58
C PRO A 196 10.90 -25.14 -0.85
N ILE A 197 11.27 -23.90 -0.56
CA ILE A 197 12.66 -23.48 -0.51
C ILE A 197 13.11 -23.38 0.95
N ASN A 198 14.26 -23.97 1.23
CA ASN A 198 14.97 -23.83 2.49
C ASN A 198 16.48 -23.99 2.19
N ASN A 199 17.20 -22.88 2.15
CA ASN A 199 18.64 -22.86 1.92
C ASN A 199 19.30 -21.82 2.83
N GLU A 200 20.62 -21.68 2.75
CA GLU A 200 21.40 -20.77 3.61
C GLU A 200 20.97 -19.29 3.50
N LEU A 201 20.33 -18.90 2.40
CA LEU A 201 19.93 -17.51 2.12
C LEU A 201 18.45 -17.24 2.39
N PHE A 202 17.58 -18.23 2.19
CA PHE A 202 16.13 -18.09 2.25
C PHE A 202 15.50 -19.26 3.00
N SER A 203 14.79 -18.92 4.07
CA SER A 203 14.07 -19.85 4.93
C SER A 203 12.71 -20.23 4.36
N SER A 204 12.17 -19.41 3.44
CA SER A 204 10.84 -19.63 2.85
C SER A 204 10.67 -18.98 1.48
N ASN A 205 9.61 -19.40 0.78
CA ASN A 205 9.21 -18.81 -0.50
C ASN A 205 8.77 -17.35 -0.38
N TRP A 206 8.27 -16.94 0.80
CA TRP A 206 7.99 -15.54 1.10
C TRP A 206 9.25 -14.69 0.99
N GLU A 207 10.31 -15.08 1.70
CA GLU A 207 11.60 -14.38 1.70
C GLU A 207 12.21 -14.33 0.29
N LEU A 208 12.20 -15.46 -0.44
CA LEU A 208 12.70 -15.50 -1.81
C LEU A 208 11.92 -14.53 -2.73
N SER A 209 10.60 -14.48 -2.59
CA SER A 209 9.75 -13.62 -3.42
C SER A 209 10.04 -12.13 -3.20
N VAL A 210 10.16 -11.71 -1.93
CA VAL A 210 10.50 -10.33 -1.55
C VAL A 210 11.92 -9.99 -1.98
N ALA A 211 12.87 -10.90 -1.79
CA ALA A 211 14.26 -10.70 -2.19
C ALA A 211 14.38 -10.50 -3.71
N ARG A 212 13.67 -11.28 -4.52
CA ARG A 212 13.62 -11.10 -5.98
C ARG A 212 13.02 -9.77 -6.39
N ALA A 213 11.90 -9.37 -5.78
CA ALA A 213 11.29 -8.07 -6.02
C ALA A 213 12.25 -6.92 -5.67
N THR A 214 12.96 -7.05 -4.55
CA THR A 214 13.98 -6.08 -4.11
C THR A 214 15.13 -5.99 -5.10
N SER A 215 15.63 -7.11 -5.62
CA SER A 215 16.70 -7.11 -6.64
C SER A 215 16.28 -6.40 -7.93
N VAL A 216 15.05 -6.63 -8.40
CA VAL A 216 14.53 -5.90 -9.57
C VAL A 216 14.42 -4.41 -9.27
N LEU A 217 13.84 -4.02 -8.13
CA LEU A 217 13.72 -2.62 -7.74
C LEU A 217 15.08 -1.91 -7.71
N ARG A 218 16.10 -2.53 -7.12
CA ARG A 218 17.47 -1.98 -7.09
C ARG A 218 18.05 -1.75 -8.48
N ILE A 219 17.78 -2.65 -9.42
CA ILE A 219 18.22 -2.47 -10.81
C ILE A 219 17.46 -1.31 -11.47
N LEU A 220 16.15 -1.19 -11.25
CA LEU A 220 15.36 -0.07 -11.78
C LEU A 220 15.87 1.27 -11.23
N GLU A 221 16.18 1.34 -9.94
CA GLU A 221 16.81 2.51 -9.30
C GLU A 221 18.16 2.85 -9.94
N GLN A 222 19.04 1.86 -10.12
CA GLN A 222 20.33 2.07 -10.79
C GLN A 222 20.19 2.56 -12.24
N LEU A 223 19.10 2.19 -12.91
CA LEU A 223 18.76 2.62 -14.26
C LEU A 223 17.98 3.95 -14.30
N GLY A 224 17.85 4.64 -13.17
CA GLY A 224 17.30 6.00 -13.09
C GLY A 224 15.81 6.10 -12.80
N THR A 225 15.14 4.99 -12.45
CA THR A 225 13.75 5.07 -11.97
C THR A 225 13.73 5.68 -10.57
N ALA A 226 12.94 6.74 -10.36
CA ALA A 226 12.86 7.41 -9.06
C ALA A 226 12.40 6.43 -7.95
N PRO A 227 13.14 6.28 -6.84
CA PRO A 227 12.79 5.35 -5.77
C PRO A 227 11.46 5.68 -5.08
N GLN A 228 11.13 6.97 -4.95
CA GLN A 228 9.98 7.46 -4.19
C GLN A 228 8.62 7.02 -4.74
N ARG A 229 8.58 6.65 -6.03
CA ARG A 229 7.38 6.13 -6.71
C ARG A 229 7.34 4.61 -6.80
N MET A 230 8.36 3.92 -6.28
CA MET A 230 8.46 2.46 -6.31
C MET A 230 8.13 1.84 -4.96
N ALA A 231 7.45 0.70 -4.97
CA ALA A 231 7.25 -0.15 -3.81
C ALA A 231 7.46 -1.62 -4.17
N ILE A 232 7.78 -2.46 -3.17
CA ILE A 232 7.87 -3.92 -3.35
C ILE A 232 6.71 -4.63 -2.66
N GLU A 233 6.28 -5.73 -3.25
CA GLU A 233 5.31 -6.66 -2.68
C GLU A 233 5.85 -8.08 -2.87
N GLY A 234 5.81 -8.90 -1.83
CA GLY A 234 6.02 -10.35 -1.95
C GLY A 234 4.68 -11.05 -1.85
N PHE A 235 4.46 -12.08 -2.66
CA PHE A 235 3.27 -12.93 -2.58
C PHE A 235 3.61 -14.40 -2.28
N GLY A 236 4.90 -14.76 -2.35
CA GLY A 236 5.35 -16.14 -2.23
C GLY A 236 4.60 -17.07 -3.18
N GLN A 237 4.16 -18.21 -2.64
CA GLN A 237 3.45 -19.26 -3.38
C GLN A 237 1.92 -19.13 -3.34
N TYR A 238 1.39 -18.12 -2.65
CA TYR A 238 -0.03 -18.07 -2.24
C TYR A 238 -0.95 -17.44 -3.27
N TYR A 239 -0.39 -16.92 -4.37
CA TYR A 239 -1.13 -16.31 -5.47
C TYR A 239 -0.71 -16.92 -6.82
N PRO A 240 -0.95 -18.23 -7.05
CA PRO A 240 -0.63 -18.87 -8.33
C PRO A 240 -1.62 -18.42 -9.41
N SER A 241 -1.12 -18.14 -10.61
CA SER A 241 -1.98 -17.84 -11.77
C SER A 241 -2.44 -19.09 -12.50
N VAL A 242 -1.68 -20.18 -12.38
CA VAL A 242 -2.00 -21.49 -12.96
C VAL A 242 -1.75 -22.61 -11.94
N SER A 243 -2.26 -23.81 -12.19
CA SER A 243 -2.03 -24.96 -11.30
C SER A 243 -0.53 -25.30 -11.18
N ASN A 244 -0.07 -25.58 -9.94
CA ASN A 244 1.30 -25.98 -9.63
C ASN A 244 1.58 -27.48 -9.85
N GLU A 245 0.60 -28.25 -10.34
CA GLU A 245 0.75 -29.70 -10.55
C GLU A 245 1.80 -30.02 -11.63
N THR A 246 1.82 -29.24 -12.70
CA THR A 246 2.75 -29.45 -13.82
C THR A 246 4.02 -28.62 -13.68
N ALA A 247 5.14 -29.11 -14.21
CA ALA A 247 6.40 -28.37 -14.22
C ALA A 247 6.29 -27.04 -14.99
N LEU A 248 5.52 -27.05 -16.09
CA LEU A 248 5.21 -25.86 -16.88
C LEU A 248 4.42 -24.85 -16.04
N GLY A 249 3.35 -25.29 -15.36
CA GLY A 249 2.55 -24.41 -14.51
C GLY A 249 3.36 -23.77 -13.38
N ARG A 250 4.23 -24.55 -12.73
CA ARG A 250 5.19 -24.01 -11.75
C ARG A 250 6.12 -22.96 -12.37
N ALA A 251 6.64 -23.20 -13.58
CA ALA A 251 7.50 -22.25 -14.27
C ALA A 251 6.80 -20.93 -14.61
N THR A 252 5.50 -20.97 -14.91
CA THR A 252 4.68 -19.76 -15.10
C THR A 252 4.42 -19.01 -13.79
N ASN A 253 4.20 -19.72 -12.69
CA ASN A 253 3.99 -19.10 -11.37
C ASN A 253 5.27 -18.48 -10.79
N ARG A 254 6.46 -18.97 -11.17
CA ARG A 254 7.73 -18.32 -10.85
C ARG A 254 7.91 -17.07 -11.74
N LYS A 255 7.35 -15.95 -11.31
CA LYS A 255 7.40 -14.68 -12.03
C LYS A 255 7.67 -13.48 -11.13
N VAL A 256 8.16 -12.41 -11.73
CA VAL A 256 8.16 -11.07 -11.13
C VAL A 256 7.28 -10.19 -12.00
N VAL A 257 6.40 -9.43 -11.36
CA VAL A 257 5.47 -8.54 -12.04
C VAL A 257 5.82 -7.10 -11.72
N ILE A 258 6.01 -6.28 -12.75
CA ILE A 258 6.15 -4.83 -12.61
C ILE A 258 4.78 -4.22 -12.92
N ALA A 259 4.10 -3.71 -11.90
CA ALA A 259 2.77 -3.14 -12.00
C ALA A 259 2.84 -1.60 -11.98
N ILE A 260 2.38 -0.96 -13.06
CA ILE A 260 2.34 0.49 -13.21
C ILE A 260 0.92 0.97 -12.93
N SER A 261 0.76 1.84 -11.95
CA SER A 261 -0.55 2.36 -11.55
C SER A 261 -1.10 3.38 -12.55
N ARG A 262 -2.43 3.54 -12.61
CA ARG A 262 -3.07 4.68 -13.29
C ARG A 262 -2.75 6.04 -12.65
N TYR A 263 -2.27 6.07 -11.40
CA TYR A 263 -2.03 7.30 -10.64
C TYR A 263 -0.58 7.75 -10.73
N ALA A 264 -0.37 9.07 -10.84
CA ALA A 264 0.95 9.70 -10.77
C ALA A 264 1.42 9.87 -9.32
N TYR A 265 2.72 9.64 -9.12
CA TYR A 265 3.44 10.14 -7.97
C TYR A 265 3.64 11.65 -8.14
N GLN A 266 3.25 12.41 -7.13
CA GLN A 266 3.57 13.82 -7.02
C GLN A 266 4.48 14.00 -5.82
N GLN A 267 5.67 14.55 -6.06
CA GLN A 267 6.51 15.01 -4.96
C GLN A 267 5.73 16.07 -4.17
N SER A 268 5.47 15.82 -2.89
CA SER A 268 4.85 16.82 -2.03
C SER A 268 5.80 18.02 -1.92
N ALA A 269 5.28 19.24 -2.04
CA ALA A 269 6.07 20.45 -1.88
C ALA A 269 6.78 20.54 -0.50
N ALA A 270 6.32 19.77 0.49
CA ALA A 270 6.95 19.64 1.80
C ALA A 270 8.34 18.97 1.75
N ASP A 271 8.59 18.06 0.81
CA ASP A 271 9.91 17.41 0.68
C ASP A 271 10.97 18.35 0.10
N ASN A 272 10.55 19.34 -0.71
CA ASN A 272 11.44 20.38 -1.23
C ASN A 272 11.66 21.52 -0.22
N ALA A 273 10.80 21.66 0.80
CA ALA A 273 10.95 22.63 1.88
C ALA A 273 11.87 22.15 3.01
N ALA A 274 12.33 20.89 2.96
CA ALA A 274 13.24 20.29 3.94
C ALA A 274 14.72 20.58 3.65
N VAL A 275 15.04 21.41 2.66
CA VAL A 275 16.32 22.15 2.64
C VAL A 275 16.03 23.43 3.41
N PRO A 276 16.46 23.57 4.67
CA PRO A 276 16.32 24.85 5.35
C PRO A 276 17.10 25.86 4.52
N ASP A 277 16.44 26.96 4.14
CA ASP A 277 17.15 28.13 3.62
C ASP A 277 18.34 28.41 4.54
N SER A 278 19.54 28.56 3.96
CA SER A 278 20.79 28.85 4.69
C SER A 278 20.61 29.98 5.71
N GLU A 279 19.71 30.92 5.41
CA GLU A 279 19.38 32.06 6.26
C GLU A 279 18.61 31.66 7.54
N ALA A 280 17.72 30.66 7.48
CA ALA A 280 16.96 30.18 8.64
C ALA A 280 17.87 29.35 9.58
N THR A 281 18.75 28.52 9.01
CA THR A 281 19.78 27.80 9.78
C THR A 281 20.78 28.77 10.43
N GLU A 282 21.22 29.82 9.73
CA GLU A 282 22.10 30.84 10.30
C GLU A 282 21.44 31.63 11.44
N GLN A 283 20.15 31.99 11.32
CA GLN A 283 19.41 32.69 12.37
C GLN A 283 19.21 31.81 13.61
N LEU A 284 18.85 30.54 13.44
CA LEU A 284 18.77 29.57 14.54
C LEU A 284 20.13 29.37 15.22
N GLN A 285 21.22 29.34 14.46
CA GLN A 285 22.58 29.18 14.97
C GLN A 285 23.04 30.40 15.79
N GLN A 286 22.75 31.62 15.33
CA GLN A 286 23.00 32.86 16.09
C GLN A 286 22.17 32.93 17.37
N GLN A 287 20.91 32.48 17.32
CA GLN A 287 20.01 32.49 18.48
C GLN A 287 20.43 31.45 19.53
N LEU A 288 20.89 30.27 19.08
CA LEU A 288 21.49 29.25 19.95
C LEU A 288 22.81 29.73 20.56
N GLU A 289 23.68 30.40 19.81
CA GLU A 289 24.93 30.98 20.34
C GLU A 289 24.68 32.03 21.43
N GLN A 290 23.64 32.85 21.30
CA GLN A 290 23.24 33.84 22.32
C GLN A 290 22.73 33.18 23.61
N ILE A 291 21.93 32.11 23.50
CA ILE A 291 21.43 31.35 24.67
C ILE A 291 22.58 30.62 25.36
N THR A 292 23.53 30.08 24.59
CA THR A 292 24.68 29.34 25.11
C THR A 292 25.68 30.24 25.87
N GLN A 293 25.75 31.53 25.52
CA GLN A 293 26.57 32.51 26.23
C GLN A 293 25.98 32.97 27.57
N GLN A 294 24.68 32.78 27.81
CA GLN A 294 24.04 33.15 29.08
C GLN A 294 24.26 32.13 30.19
N ASP A 295 24.48 30.84 29.89
CA ASP A 295 24.57 29.78 30.91
C ASP A 295 25.93 29.04 30.98
N GLY A 296 26.86 29.30 30.05
CA GLY A 296 28.29 28.94 30.15
C GLY A 296 28.68 27.47 30.36
N THR A 297 27.71 26.55 30.37
CA THR A 297 27.87 25.14 30.79
C THR A 297 27.79 24.13 29.65
N ILE A 298 27.24 24.53 28.51
CA ILE A 298 26.98 23.65 27.36
C ILE A 298 27.58 24.30 26.11
N ARG A 299 28.20 23.55 25.20
CA ARG A 299 28.60 24.00 23.87
C ARG A 299 28.02 23.07 22.82
N VAL A 300 27.42 23.64 21.79
CA VAL A 300 26.78 22.91 20.70
C VAL A 300 27.62 23.09 19.44
N ILE A 301 28.14 22.00 18.88
CA ILE A 301 28.99 21.98 17.68
C ILE A 301 28.22 21.28 16.56
N ALA A 302 27.97 21.97 15.45
CA ALA A 302 27.40 21.38 14.25
C ALA A 302 28.46 20.61 13.46
N LEU A 303 28.13 19.38 13.06
CA LEU A 303 28.98 18.51 12.25
C LEU A 303 28.70 18.71 10.75
N PRO A 304 29.68 18.45 9.85
CA PRO A 304 29.54 18.67 8.40
C PRO A 304 28.41 17.89 7.69
N GLY A 305 27.75 16.96 8.38
CA GLY A 305 26.63 16.16 7.87
C GLY A 305 25.27 16.52 8.45
N GLY A 306 25.12 17.71 9.06
CA GLY A 306 23.85 18.17 9.63
C GLY A 306 23.52 17.59 11.03
N GLY A 307 24.43 16.82 11.62
CA GLY A 307 24.33 16.35 13.00
C GLY A 307 24.77 17.41 14.01
N ILE A 308 24.19 17.41 15.21
CA ILE A 308 24.55 18.33 16.28
C ILE A 308 25.20 17.56 17.43
N ARG A 309 26.39 17.98 17.87
CA ARG A 309 27.06 17.43 19.05
C ARG A 309 27.02 18.44 20.20
N ILE A 310 26.42 18.04 21.31
CA ILE A 310 26.31 18.86 22.53
C ILE A 310 27.36 18.35 23.52
N THR A 311 28.29 19.21 23.95
CA THR A 311 29.34 18.87 24.92
C THR A 311 29.30 19.81 26.13
N THR A 312 29.65 19.30 27.31
CA THR A 312 29.85 20.10 28.51
C THR A 312 31.35 20.22 28.80
N ARG A 313 31.76 21.21 29.61
CA ARG A 313 33.17 21.60 29.85
C ARG A 313 34.10 20.45 30.29
N GLN A 314 33.58 19.32 30.77
CA GLN A 314 34.38 18.21 31.30
C GLN A 314 34.85 17.17 30.27
N ASP A 315 34.21 17.09 29.09
CA ASP A 315 34.46 15.99 28.13
C ASP A 315 35.28 16.44 26.90
N ASN A 316 36.30 17.28 27.10
CA ASN A 316 37.20 17.67 26.01
C ASN A 316 38.42 16.73 25.93
N PRO A 317 38.49 15.81 24.95
CA PRO A 317 39.68 14.98 24.73
C PRO A 317 40.87 15.75 24.13
N ASP A 318 40.68 17.00 23.68
CA ASP A 318 41.74 17.82 23.05
C ASP A 318 42.44 18.81 24.00
N ALA A 319 42.22 18.70 25.31
CA ALA A 319 42.97 19.51 26.28
C ALA A 319 44.40 18.96 26.44
N LYS A 320 45.38 19.61 25.80
CA LYS A 320 46.81 19.43 26.13
C LYS A 320 47.01 19.56 27.65
N PRO A 321 47.77 18.67 28.31
CA PRO A 321 48.03 18.80 29.72
C PRO A 321 48.83 20.08 29.97
N ALA A 322 48.33 20.93 30.87
CA ALA A 322 49.06 22.11 31.33
C ALA A 322 50.37 21.67 32.00
N GLU A 323 51.46 22.22 31.48
CA GLU A 323 52.82 22.07 31.98
C GLU A 323 52.88 22.52 33.45
N LYS A 324 53.18 21.59 34.36
CA LYS A 324 53.44 21.90 35.76
C LYS A 324 54.80 22.61 35.86
N GLN A 325 54.79 23.89 36.18
CA GLN A 325 55.93 24.55 36.81
C GLN A 325 55.96 24.12 38.29
N GLU A 326 56.98 23.36 38.66
CA GLU A 326 57.34 23.11 40.06
C GLU A 326 58.24 24.25 40.60
N PRO A 327 58.21 24.52 41.92
CA PRO A 327 58.82 25.69 42.55
C PRO A 327 60.36 25.66 42.64
#